data_AF-A0A969IC56-F1
#
_entry.id   AF-A0A969IC56-F1
#
_cell.length_a   1.000
_cell.length_b   1.000
_cell.length_c   1.000
_cell.angle_alpha   90.00
_cell.angle_beta   90.00
_cell.angle_gamma   90.00
#
_symmetry.space_group_name_H-M   'P 1'
#
loop_
_entity.id
_entity.type
_entity.pdbx_description
1 polymer ?
#
loop_
_entity_poly.entity_id
_entity_poly.type
_entity_poly.pdbx_seq_one_letter_code
_entity_poly.pdbx_strand_id
1 'polypeptide(L)'
;MSVLHSALRHSDRVVAVFSGHVHRAAWGDVSGIPATAMPAIATTLRHGQYPAHLKGRPVFQVHRFDPIWGFATETRISRQPSACRS
;
A
#
# COMPACT_ATOMS: atom_id res chain seq x y z
N MET A 1 -8.27 9.26 21.73
CA MET A 1 -7.67 9.79 20.48
C MET A 1 -6.19 9.44 20.47
N SER A 2 -5.62 9.03 19.34
CA SER A 2 -4.19 8.72 19.25
C SER A 2 -3.36 10.00 19.02
N VAL A 3 -2.10 9.99 19.45
CA VAL A 3 -1.14 11.10 19.22
C VAL A 3 -1.01 11.41 17.72
N LEU A 4 -0.98 10.38 16.88
CA LEU A 4 -0.93 10.51 15.43
C LEU A 4 -2.15 11.28 14.89
N HIS A 5 -3.35 10.95 15.36
CA HIS A 5 -4.57 11.63 14.92
C HIS A 5 -4.52 13.12 15.28
N SER A 6 -4.06 13.47 16.48
CA SER A 6 -3.89 14.87 16.89
C SER A 6 -2.84 15.60 16.05
N ALA A 7 -1.68 14.99 15.79
CA ALA A 7 -0.63 15.61 14.98
C ALA A 7 -1.09 15.88 13.53
N LEU A 8 -1.84 14.95 12.94
CA LEU A 8 -2.32 15.08 11.57
C LEU A 8 -3.46 16.09 11.43
N ARG A 9 -4.29 16.29 12.45
CA ARG A 9 -5.37 17.29 12.42
C ARG A 9 -4.90 18.73 12.25
N HIS A 10 -3.66 19.02 12.61
CA HIS A 10 -3.10 20.36 12.57
C HIS A 10 -2.13 20.58 11.39
N SER A 11 -2.10 19.66 10.42
CA SER A 11 -1.17 19.72 9.30
C SER A 11 -1.88 19.69 7.96
N ASP A 12 -1.78 20.80 7.23
CA ASP A 12 -2.25 20.91 5.84
C ASP A 12 -1.21 20.40 4.82
N ARG A 13 -0.07 19.88 5.31
CA ARG A 13 1.06 19.46 4.46
C ARG A 13 1.12 17.96 4.21
N VAL A 14 0.34 17.17 4.95
CA VAL A 14 0.31 15.72 4.82
C VAL A 14 -0.88 15.32 3.96
N VAL A 15 -0.62 14.69 2.83
CA VAL A 15 -1.64 14.39 1.81
C VAL A 15 -2.01 12.90 1.74
N ALA A 16 -1.21 12.02 2.34
CA ALA A 16 -1.48 10.58 2.38
C ALA A 16 -0.69 9.88 3.50
N VAL A 17 -1.22 8.75 3.98
CA VAL A 17 -0.59 7.85 4.96
C VAL A 17 -0.46 6.44 4.34
N PHE A 18 0.73 5.86 4.39
CA PHE A 18 1.01 4.51 3.92
C PHE A 18 1.52 3.65 5.06
N SER A 19 0.99 2.43 5.19
CA SER A 19 1.38 1.51 6.24
C SER A 19 1.48 0.06 5.76
N GLY A 20 2.18 -0.75 6.55
CA GLY A 20 2.20 -2.20 6.43
C GLY A 20 1.41 -2.83 7.58
N HIS A 21 2.03 -3.81 8.24
CA HIS A 21 1.59 -4.42 9.50
C HIS A 21 0.34 -5.32 9.47
N VAL A 22 -0.68 -5.01 8.67
CA VAL A 22 -1.91 -5.83 8.63
C VAL A 22 -1.86 -6.94 7.57
N HIS A 23 -0.80 -6.98 6.75
CA HIS A 23 -0.52 -8.02 5.76
C HIS A 23 -1.65 -8.26 4.73
N ARG A 24 -2.58 -7.32 4.61
CA ARG A 24 -3.70 -7.33 3.66
C ARG A 24 -3.93 -5.92 3.12
N ALA A 25 -4.59 -5.82 1.98
CA ALA A 25 -5.05 -4.53 1.49
C ALA A 25 -6.12 -3.97 2.44
N ALA A 26 -5.97 -2.71 2.85
CA ALA A 26 -6.98 -1.96 3.57
C ALA A 26 -6.90 -0.47 3.21
N TRP A 27 -8.04 0.20 3.22
CA TRP A 27 -8.16 1.62 2.91
C TRP A 27 -9.08 2.31 3.92
N GLY A 28 -8.81 3.58 4.18
CA GLY A 28 -9.60 4.44 5.06
C GLY A 28 -8.98 5.83 5.13
N ASP A 29 -9.20 6.52 6.25
CA ASP A 29 -8.58 7.80 6.52
C ASP A 29 -8.10 7.90 7.98
N VAL A 30 -7.16 8.81 8.22
CA VAL A 30 -6.79 9.27 9.56
C VAL A 30 -6.91 10.79 9.56
N SER A 31 -7.86 11.31 10.34
CA SER A 31 -8.12 12.76 10.39
C SER A 31 -8.49 13.37 9.03
N GLY A 32 -9.19 12.62 8.16
CA GLY A 32 -9.53 13.06 6.80
C GLY A 32 -8.39 12.91 5.78
N ILE A 33 -7.21 12.43 6.20
CA ILE A 33 -6.08 12.15 5.30
C ILE A 33 -6.19 10.70 4.81
N PRO A 34 -6.21 10.46 3.47
CA PRO A 34 -6.26 9.11 2.92
C PRO A 34 -5.17 8.21 3.49
N ALA A 35 -5.56 7.05 3.99
CA ALA A 35 -4.67 6.07 4.60
C ALA A 35 -4.83 4.71 3.91
N THR A 36 -3.70 4.10 3.56
CA THR A 36 -3.69 2.81 2.88
C THR A 36 -2.72 1.84 3.57
N ALA A 37 -3.11 0.57 3.64
CA ALA A 37 -2.22 -0.51 4.02
C ALA A 37 -2.11 -1.51 2.86
N MET A 38 -0.88 -1.87 2.51
CA MET A 38 -0.62 -2.81 1.42
C MET A 38 -0.40 -4.24 1.94
N PRO A 39 -0.74 -5.27 1.13
CA PRO A 39 -0.44 -6.64 1.48
C PRO A 39 1.07 -6.87 1.53
N ALA A 40 1.48 -7.91 2.26
CA ALA A 40 2.89 -8.27 2.33
C ALA A 40 3.46 -8.65 0.96
N ILE A 41 4.71 -8.24 0.71
CA ILE A 41 5.50 -8.67 -0.46
C ILE A 41 5.74 -10.17 -0.41
N ALA A 42 6.16 -10.67 0.77
CA ALA A 42 6.24 -12.09 1.06
C ALA A 42 4.82 -12.68 1.04
N THR A 43 4.48 -13.37 -0.05
CA THR A 43 3.10 -13.81 -0.30
C THR A 43 2.59 -14.84 0.69
N THR A 44 3.51 -15.56 1.36
CA THR A 44 3.20 -16.53 2.43
C THR A 44 2.67 -15.89 3.70
N LEU A 45 2.95 -14.60 3.91
CA LEU A 45 2.51 -13.85 5.09
C LEU A 45 1.21 -13.09 4.85
N ARG A 46 0.56 -13.22 3.70
CA ARG A 46 -0.64 -12.44 3.37
C ARG A 46 -1.85 -12.96 4.12
N HIS A 47 -2.65 -12.04 4.64
CA HIS A 47 -3.93 -12.35 5.25
C HIS A 47 -5.08 -12.09 4.27
N GLY A 48 -6.10 -12.95 4.31
CA GLY A 48 -7.29 -12.87 3.46
C GLY A 48 -7.18 -13.70 2.18
N GLN A 49 -8.26 -13.67 1.39
CA GLN A 49 -8.33 -14.38 0.12
C GLN A 49 -7.77 -13.52 -1.01
N TYR A 50 -6.97 -14.13 -1.88
CA TYR A 50 -6.42 -13.49 -3.07
C TYR A 50 -6.89 -14.22 -4.33
N PRO A 51 -7.25 -13.48 -5.40
CA PRO A 51 -7.50 -14.06 -6.71
C PRO A 51 -6.36 -14.98 -7.14
N ALA A 52 -6.69 -16.06 -7.85
CA ALA A 52 -5.71 -17.08 -8.26
C ALA A 52 -4.50 -16.47 -9.00
N HIS A 53 -4.74 -15.49 -9.87
CA HIS A 53 -3.70 -14.82 -10.65
C HIS A 53 -2.78 -13.89 -9.82
N LEU A 54 -3.08 -13.66 -8.53
CA LEU A 54 -2.24 -12.91 -7.58
C LEU A 54 -1.60 -13.80 -6.51
N LYS A 55 -2.01 -15.08 -6.41
CA LYS A 55 -1.40 -16.04 -5.50
C LYS A 55 0.07 -16.21 -5.89
N GLY A 56 0.97 -16.01 -4.92
CA GLY A 56 2.42 -16.11 -5.14
C GLY A 56 3.07 -14.93 -5.86
N ARG A 57 2.33 -13.88 -6.25
CA ARG A 57 2.89 -12.70 -6.92
C ARG A 57 2.94 -11.50 -5.98
N PRO A 58 4.12 -10.91 -5.74
CA PRO A 58 4.23 -9.63 -5.04
C PRO A 58 3.34 -8.55 -5.66
N VAL A 59 2.56 -7.87 -4.81
CA VAL A 59 1.77 -6.68 -5.15
C VAL A 59 2.31 -5.54 -4.31
N PHE A 60 2.65 -4.43 -4.93
CA PHE A 60 3.31 -3.30 -4.27
C PHE A 60 2.86 -1.99 -4.88
N GLN A 61 3.10 -0.89 -4.17
CA GLN A 61 2.83 0.45 -4.68
C GLN A 61 4.14 1.15 -5.04
N VAL A 62 4.11 1.92 -6.12
CA VAL A 62 5.15 2.88 -6.48
C VAL A 62 4.55 4.26 -6.32
N HIS A 63 5.20 5.08 -5.49
CA HIS A 63 4.80 6.45 -5.22
C HIS A 63 5.70 7.40 -5.98
N ARG A 64 5.12 8.39 -6.65
CA ARG A 64 5.85 9.42 -7.37
C ARG A 64 5.29 10.78 -6.98
N PHE A 65 6.19 11.71 -6.71
CA PHE A 65 5.83 13.12 -6.65
C PHE A 65 6.05 13.74 -8.03
N ASP A 66 5.01 14.34 -8.58
CA ASP A 66 5.05 15.11 -9.80
C ASP A 66 4.75 16.59 -9.46
N PRO A 67 5.55 17.56 -9.93
CA PRO A 67 5.36 18.96 -9.58
C PRO A 67 4.09 19.58 -10.19
N ILE A 68 3.48 18.97 -11.21
CA ILE A 68 2.26 19.45 -11.89
C ILE A 68 1.02 18.72 -11.37
N TRP A 69 1.09 17.39 -11.25
CA TRP A 69 -0.07 16.56 -10.87
C TRP A 69 -0.09 16.17 -9.39
N GLY A 70 0.93 16.56 -8.63
CA GLY A 70 1.07 16.24 -7.22
C GLY A 70 1.51 14.80 -6.96
N PHE A 71 1.00 14.21 -5.89
CA PHE A 71 1.41 12.88 -5.46
C PHE A 71 0.59 11.78 -6.15
N ALA A 72 1.27 10.91 -6.90
CA ALA A 72 0.69 9.79 -7.62
C ALA A 72 1.10 8.44 -7.00
N THR A 73 0.18 7.48 -6.98
CA THR A 73 0.43 6.11 -6.53
C THR A 73 -0.02 5.11 -7.58
N GLU A 74 0.88 4.21 -7.97
CA GLU A 74 0.60 3.13 -8.92
C GLU A 74 0.72 1.78 -8.21
N THR A 75 -0.30 0.92 -8.33
CA THR A 75 -0.21 -0.46 -7.84
C THR A 75 0.37 -1.35 -8.93
N ARG A 76 1.47 -2.05 -8.62
CA ARG A 76 2.16 -2.97 -9.51
C ARG A 76 2.10 -4.39 -8.99
N ILE A 77 2.10 -5.33 -9.94
CA ILE A 77 2.19 -6.76 -9.67
C ILE A 77 3.50 -7.24 -10.28
N SER A 78 4.35 -7.87 -9.48
CA SER A 78 5.58 -8.45 -10.01
C SER A 78 5.25 -9.51 -11.07
N ARG A 79 6.08 -9.57 -12.10
CA ARG A 79 6.05 -10.66 -13.07
C ARG A 79 6.36 -11.96 -12.30
N GLN A 80 5.70 -13.05 -12.67
CA GLN A 80 6.12 -14.35 -12.16
C GLN A 80 7.58 -14.55 -12.58
N PRO A 81 8.47 -15.01 -11.69
CA PRO A 81 9.73 -15.55 -12.16
C PRO A 81 9.38 -16.65 -13.16
N SER A 82 9.91 -16.56 -14.38
CA SER A 82 9.90 -17.70 -15.28
C SER A 82 10.49 -18.87 -14.51
N ALA A 83 9.75 -19.97 -14.39
CA ALA A 83 10.31 -21.18 -13.82
C ALA A 83 11.66 -21.42 -14.53
N CYS A 84 12.75 -21.56 -13.77
CA CYS A 84 13.95 -22.16 -14.33
C CYS A 84 13.48 -23.47 -14.96
N ARG A 85 13.55 -23.56 -16.29
CA ARG A 85 13.33 -24.83 -16.97
C ARG A 85 14.48 -25.71 -16.48
N SER A 86 14.13 -26.70 -15.66
CA SER A 86 15.00 -27.82 -15.29
C SER A 86 15.45 -28.56 -16.53
#